data_AF-D5V1C6-F1
#
_entry.id   AF-D5V1C6-F1
#
_cell.length_a   1.000
_cell.length_b   1.000
_cell.length_c   1.000
_cell.angle_alpha   90.00
_cell.angle_beta   90.00
_cell.angle_gamma   90.00
#
_symmetry.space_group_name_H-M   'P 1'
#
loop_
_entity.id
_entity.type
_entity.pdbx_description
1 polymer ?
#
loop_
_entity_poly.entity_id
_entity_poly.type
_entity_poly.pdbx_seq_one_letter_code
_entity_poly.pdbx_strand_id
1 'polypeptide(L)' 'MAKNVKVSIEPNTNVILEVKDFGKHLKFRRTNEGLTLAEAAELCNINMRTLIRLEKGFEGVRLSTAIHVAKMFGLKVILE' A
#
# COMPACT_ATOMS: atom_id res chain seq x y z
N MET A 1 3.88 17.06 -17.20
CA MET A 1 4.46 17.59 -15.95
C MET A 1 4.87 16.40 -15.10
N ALA A 2 6.16 16.26 -14.77
CA ALA A 2 6.64 15.14 -13.96
C ALA A 2 6.02 15.22 -12.56
N LYS A 3 5.18 14.25 -12.20
CA LYS A 3 4.57 14.20 -10.87
C LYS A 3 5.67 13.78 -9.89
N ASN A 4 6.19 14.73 -9.10
CA ASN A 4 7.18 14.44 -8.07
C ASN A 4 6.52 13.73 -6.88
N VAL A 5 6.56 12.40 -6.88
CA VAL A 5 6.14 11.58 -5.74
C VAL A 5 7.25 11.57 -4.69
N LYS A 6 6.96 12.09 -3.50
CA LYS A 6 7.88 12.02 -2.36
C LYS A 6 7.86 10.62 -1.77
N VAL A 7 9.04 9.97 -1.73
CA VAL A 7 9.24 8.68 -1.09
C VAL A 7 8.91 8.81 0.41
N SER A 8 8.08 7.90 0.93
CA SER A 8 7.75 7.88 2.36
C SER A 8 8.85 7.18 3.17
N ILE A 9 8.76 7.30 4.50
CA ILE A 9 9.67 6.64 5.42
C ILE A 9 9.54 5.12 5.28
N GLU A 10 10.67 4.43 5.18
CA GLU A 10 10.72 2.97 5.19
C GLU A 10 10.32 2.42 6.57
N PRO A 11 9.45 1.40 6.65
CA PRO A 11 9.12 0.76 7.93
C PRO A 11 10.35 0.09 8.55
N ASN A 12 10.56 0.28 9.84
CA ASN A 12 11.73 -0.25 10.56
C ASN A 12 11.67 -1.76 10.85
N THR A 13 10.52 -2.41 10.60
CA THR A 13 10.27 -3.84 10.85
C THR A 13 9.47 -4.41 9.71
N ASN A 14 9.66 -5.70 9.41
CA ASN A 14 8.87 -6.45 8.44
C ASN A 14 7.71 -7.22 9.09
N VAL A 15 7.57 -7.12 10.41
CA VAL A 15 6.48 -7.76 11.16
C VAL A 15 5.27 -6.83 11.16
N ILE A 16 4.12 -7.34 10.70
CA ILE A 16 2.85 -6.63 10.70
C ILE A 16 2.05 -7.10 11.91
N LEU A 17 1.86 -6.22 12.89
CA LEU A 17 1.03 -6.51 14.08
C LEU A 17 -0.32 -5.80 14.00
N GLU A 18 -0.35 -4.62 13.37
CA GLU A 18 -1.57 -3.83 13.16
C GLU A 18 -1.79 -3.52 11.67
N VAL A 19 -3.04 -3.21 11.30
CA VAL A 19 -3.40 -2.81 9.92
C VAL A 19 -2.61 -1.57 9.46
N LYS A 20 -2.21 -0.71 10.40
CA LYS A 20 -1.34 0.45 10.14
C LYS A 20 0.05 0.07 9.67
N ASP A 21 0.61 -1.04 10.14
CA ASP A 21 1.94 -1.48 9.73
C ASP A 21 1.91 -1.90 8.27
N PHE A 22 0.92 -2.70 7.89
CA PHE A 22 0.67 -3.04 6.49
C PHE A 22 0.51 -1.79 5.61
N GLY A 23 -0.28 -0.81 6.06
CA GLY A 23 -0.46 0.45 5.34
C GLY A 23 0.84 1.24 5.12
N LYS A 24 1.75 1.26 6.09
CA LYS A 24 3.08 1.89 5.96
C LYS A 24 3.94 1.17 4.92
N HIS A 25 4.00 -0.16 4.94
CA HIS A 25 4.73 -0.94 3.94
C HIS A 25 4.20 -0.68 2.53
N LEU A 26 2.88 -0.65 2.36
CA LEU A 26 2.30 -0.39 1.06
C LEU A 26 2.63 1.01 0.55
N LYS A 27 2.48 2.03 1.40
CA LYS A 27 2.79 3.41 1.05
C LYS A 27 4.25 3.59 0.66
N PHE A 28 5.16 2.97 1.42
CA PHE A 28 6.58 2.96 1.09
C PHE A 28 6.80 2.34 -0.29
N ARG A 29 6.24 1.15 -0.55
CA ARG A 29 6.40 0.47 -1.83
C ARG A 29 5.87 1.30 -3.01
N ARG A 30 4.66 1.84 -2.89
CA ARG A 30 4.06 2.72 -3.92
C ARG A 30 4.94 3.94 -4.19
N THR A 31 5.36 4.64 -3.14
CA THR A 31 6.13 5.88 -3.29
C THR A 31 7.56 5.64 -3.77
N ASN A 32 8.16 4.49 -3.43
CA ASN A 32 9.44 4.05 -3.94
C ASN A 32 9.40 3.72 -5.45
N GLU A 33 8.25 3.25 -5.94
CA GLU A 33 7.99 3.07 -7.38
C GLU A 33 7.62 4.38 -8.10
N GLY A 34 7.56 5.51 -7.38
CA GLY A 34 7.24 6.81 -7.97
C GLY A 34 5.77 6.96 -8.40
N LEU A 35 4.89 6.06 -7.95
CA LEU A 35 3.48 6.04 -8.35
C LEU A 35 2.65 7.00 -7.50
N THR A 36 1.82 7.83 -8.13
CA THR A 36 0.78 8.56 -7.42
C THR A 36 -0.33 7.64 -6.96
N LEU A 37 -1.15 8.10 -6.02
CA LEU A 37 -2.34 7.36 -5.56
C LEU A 37 -3.30 7.03 -6.71
N ALA A 38 -3.41 7.88 -7.73
CA ALA A 38 -4.31 7.67 -8.85
C ALA A 38 -3.78 6.56 -9.76
N GLU A 39 -2.51 6.63 -10.15
CA GLU A 39 -1.84 5.62 -10.98
C GLU A 39 -1.82 4.26 -10.28
N ALA A 40 -1.50 4.23 -9.00
CA ALA A 40 -1.52 3.01 -8.20
C ALA A 40 -2.92 2.40 -8.07
N ALA A 41 -3.95 3.23 -7.90
CA ALA A 41 -5.32 2.77 -7.80
C ALA A 41 -5.83 2.20 -9.13
N GLU A 42 -5.50 2.85 -10.25
CA GLU A 42 -5.78 2.34 -11.60
C GLU A 42 -5.05 1.02 -11.86
N LEU A 43 -3.74 0.95 -11.55
CA LEU A 43 -2.94 -0.27 -11.70
C LEU A 43 -3.52 -1.44 -10.90
N CYS A 44 -4.00 -1.18 -9.68
CA CYS A 44 -4.62 -2.19 -8.84
C CYS A 44 -6.09 -2.45 -9.18
N ASN A 45 -6.68 -1.70 -10.12
CA ASN A 45 -8.11 -1.71 -10.46
C ASN A 45 -9.02 -1.54 -9.22
N ILE A 46 -8.70 -0.56 -8.37
CA ILE A 46 -9.48 -0.22 -7.17
C ILE A 46 -9.79 1.27 -7.11
N ASN A 47 -10.78 1.64 -6.30
CA ASN A 47 -11.05 3.05 -6.04
C ASN A 47 -9.87 3.70 -5.27
N MET A 48 -9.45 4.90 -5.70
CA MET A 48 -8.40 5.69 -5.04
C MET A 48 -8.64 5.88 -3.53
N ARG A 49 -9.89 6.04 -3.10
CA ARG A 49 -10.27 6.13 -1.68
C ARG A 49 -9.97 4.85 -0.92
N THR A 50 -10.12 3.69 -1.56
CA THR A 50 -9.78 2.40 -0.97
C THR A 50 -8.28 2.30 -0.74
N LEU A 51 -7.47 2.70 -1.72
CA LEU A 51 -6.01 2.74 -1.56
C LEU A 51 -5.59 3.70 -0.43
N ILE A 52 -6.18 4.89 -0.36
CA ILE A 52 -5.93 5.85 0.74
C ILE A 52 -6.27 5.25 2.11
N ARG A 53 -7.40 4.55 2.22
CA ARG A 53 -7.82 3.91 3.48
C ARG A 53 -6.86 2.80 3.88
N LEU A 54 -6.39 2.04 2.91
CA LEU A 54 -5.46 0.93 3.10
C LEU A 54 -4.08 1.44 3.54
N GLU A 55 -3.53 2.48 2.91
CA GLU A 55 -2.28 3.12 3.33
C GLU A 55 -2.36 3.78 4.71
N LYS A 56 -3.55 4.23 5.12
CA LYS A 56 -3.79 4.78 6.46
C LYS A 56 -4.05 3.70 7.52
N GLY A 57 -4.12 2.42 7.14
CA GLY A 57 -4.40 1.33 8.07
C GLY A 57 -5.83 1.31 8.59
N PHE A 58 -6.81 1.65 7.75
CA PHE A 58 -8.21 1.61 8.15
C PHE A 58 -8.71 0.17 8.32
N GLU A 59 -9.21 -0.18 9.51
CA GLU A 59 -9.56 -1.56 9.89
C GLU A 59 -10.71 -2.18 9.07
N GLY A 60 -11.63 -1.39 8.53
CA GLY A 60 -12.74 -1.90 7.70
C GLY A 60 -12.39 -2.19 6.23
N VAL A 61 -11.10 -2.22 5.85
CA VAL A 61 -10.69 -2.67 4.51
C VAL A 61 -10.65 -4.20 4.50
N ARG A 62 -11.26 -4.82 3.48
CA ARG A 62 -11.31 -6.28 3.37
C ARG A 62 -9.90 -6.86 3.18
N LEU A 63 -9.62 -7.96 3.88
CA LEU A 63 -8.35 -8.70 3.75
C LEU A 63 -8.06 -9.10 2.29
N SER A 64 -9.09 -9.49 1.53
CA SER A 64 -8.95 -9.81 0.11
C SER A 64 -8.42 -8.64 -0.72
N THR A 65 -8.85 -7.41 -0.42
CA THR A 65 -8.32 -6.20 -1.06
C THR A 65 -6.89 -5.93 -0.63
N ALA A 66 -6.56 -6.12 0.64
CA ALA A 66 -5.19 -5.99 1.14
C ALA A 66 -4.23 -6.94 0.40
N ILE A 67 -4.58 -8.23 0.32
CA ILE A 67 -3.77 -9.25 -0.37
C ILE A 67 -3.64 -8.96 -1.87
N HIS A 68 -4.73 -8.56 -2.53
CA HIS A 68 -4.71 -8.19 -3.95
C HIS A 68 -3.71 -7.06 -4.21
N VAL A 69 -3.82 -5.98 -3.44
CA VAL A 69 -2.95 -4.80 -3.61
C VAL A 69 -1.50 -5.16 -3.25
N ALA A 70 -1.26 -5.92 -2.19
CA ALA A 70 0.08 -6.44 -1.86
C ALA A 70 0.70 -7.20 -3.03
N LYS A 71 -0.05 -8.11 -3.65
CA LYS A 71 0.40 -8.88 -4.82
C LYS A 71 0.77 -7.97 -5.99
N MET A 72 -0.05 -6.95 -6.28
CA MET A 72 0.21 -6.01 -7.37
C MET A 72 1.51 -5.23 -7.19
N PHE A 73 1.87 -4.92 -5.94
CA PHE A 73 3.15 -4.26 -5.59
C PHE A 73 4.31 -5.23 -5.36
N GLY A 74 4.14 -6.52 -5.65
CA GLY A 74 5.16 -7.54 -5.47
C GLY A 74 5.46 -7.91 -4.01
N LEU A 75 4.57 -7.57 -3.08
CA LEU A 75 4.66 -7.94 -1.67
C LEU A 75 4.07 -9.34 -1.45
N LYS A 76 4.67 -10.08 -0.50
CA LYS A 76 4.20 -11.42 -0.09
C LYS A 76 3.66 -11.34 1.33
N VAL A 77 2.56 -12.04 1.58
CA VAL A 77 2.06 -12.31 2.93
C VAL A 77 2.51 -13.72 3.30
N ILE A 78 3.29 -13.84 4.36
CA ILE A 78 3.86 -15.10 4.85
C ILE A 78 3.23 -15.37 6.22
N LEU A 79 2.80 -16.60 6.46
CA LEU A 79 2.34 -17.07 7.76
C LEU A 79 3.49 -17.84 8.42
N GLU A 80 3.68 -17.62 9.73
CA GLU A 80 4.66 -18.35 10.55
C GLU A 80 4.08 -19.67 11.09
#